data_AF-A0AAF0QN27-F1
#
_entry.id   AF-A0AAF0QN27-F1
#
_cell.length_a   1.000
_cell.length_b   1.000
_cell.length_c   1.000
_cell.angle_alpha   90.00
_cell.angle_beta   90.00
_cell.angle_gamma   90.00
#
_symmetry.space_group_name_H-M   'P 1'
#
loop_
_entity.id
_entity.type
_entity.pdbx_description
1 polymer ?
#
loop_
_entity_poly.entity_id
_entity_poly.type
_entity_poly.pdbx_seq_one_letter_code
_entity_poly.pdbx_strand_id
1 'polypeptide(L)'
;MMILYLVFLVIFAFLFIKFLTADGDFTLLSKGKVKREEIEDKVIWITGASRGIGEILAKQLASLGAKLIISARNEAELQHVKQQLTGKYAPRDVMVLPLDLTSGEESLRLAVEKAESFFDAAGVDYMIHNAAYERPKSTALDVTEETLKMMSLFPVPQGKERYQLVKWKTVITEKRVGGLGIKNMKNQSKALRMKWLWKYSNDNQNVWGSVIKENYEESDSWMTKEVTTP
;
A
#
# COMPACT_ATOMS: atom_id res chain seq x y z
N MET A 1 15.50 41.62 21.66
CA MET A 1 16.07 40.89 20.50
C MET A 1 16.60 39.51 20.88
N MET A 2 17.60 39.40 21.78
CA MET A 2 18.20 38.11 22.16
C MET A 2 17.22 37.10 22.77
N ILE A 3 16.31 37.56 23.65
CA ILE A 3 15.30 36.69 24.29
C ILE A 3 14.30 36.14 23.25
N LEU A 4 13.87 36.98 22.29
CA LEU A 4 12.94 36.57 21.24
C LEU A 4 13.56 35.52 20.32
N TYR A 5 14.85 35.68 20.00
CA TYR A 5 15.61 34.72 19.22
C TYR A 5 15.77 33.38 19.93
N LEU A 6 16.05 33.40 21.25
CA LEU A 6 16.13 32.20 22.07
C LEU A 6 14.79 31.45 22.12
N VAL A 7 13.67 32.17 22.31
CA VAL A 7 12.33 31.59 22.31
C VAL A 7 12.00 30.97 20.95
N PHE A 8 12.35 31.65 19.86
CA PHE A 8 12.19 31.12 18.51
C PHE A 8 13.00 29.83 18.29
N LEU A 9 14.26 29.80 18.71
CA LEU A 9 15.11 28.61 18.61
C LEU A 9 14.55 27.43 19.41
N VAL A 10 14.02 27.67 20.61
CA VAL A 10 13.39 26.62 21.44
C VAL A 10 12.12 26.09 20.79
N ILE A 11 11.27 26.98 20.26
CA ILE A 11 10.06 26.58 19.52
C ILE A 11 10.44 25.80 18.26
N PHE A 12 11.42 26.27 17.50
CA PHE A 12 11.90 25.60 16.30
C PHE A 12 12.48 24.21 16.62
N ALA A 13 13.34 24.09 17.64
CA ALA A 13 13.89 22.82 18.08
C ALA A 13 12.80 21.86 18.56
N PHE A 14 11.81 22.35 19.33
CA PHE A 14 10.65 21.56 19.74
C PHE A 14 9.82 21.08 18.55
N LEU A 15 9.52 21.95 17.58
CA LEU A 15 8.80 21.61 16.36
C LEU A 15 9.59 20.65 15.47
N PHE A 16 10.92 20.80 15.40
CA PHE A 16 11.81 19.94 14.65
C PHE A 16 11.92 18.55 15.27
N ILE A 17 12.03 18.46 16.61
CA ILE A 17 11.97 17.18 17.33
C ILE A 17 10.59 16.54 17.16
N LYS A 18 9.51 17.31 17.31
CA LYS A 18 8.15 16.84 17.00
C LYS A 18 8.06 16.36 15.56
N PHE A 19 8.64 17.05 14.59
CA PHE A 19 8.65 16.64 13.19
C PHE A 19 9.41 15.32 12.99
N LEU A 20 10.62 15.20 13.56
CA LEU A 20 11.47 14.00 13.52
C LEU A 20 10.86 12.79 14.25
N THR A 21 10.07 13.03 15.29
CA THR A 21 9.44 11.97 16.11
C THR A 21 7.96 11.73 15.75
N ALA A 22 7.33 12.63 14.98
CA ALA A 22 5.92 12.52 14.60
C ALA A 22 5.73 11.53 13.46
N ASP A 23 5.26 10.33 13.82
CA ASP A 23 4.67 9.29 12.95
C ASP A 23 5.33 9.16 11.57
N GLY A 24 6.62 9.45 11.53
CA GLY A 24 7.45 9.58 10.37
C GLY A 24 8.49 8.55 10.57
N ASP A 25 8.35 7.48 9.82
CA ASP A 25 9.40 6.53 9.74
C ASP A 25 10.54 7.14 8.91
N PHE A 26 11.34 8.03 9.52
CA PHE A 26 12.52 8.62 8.89
C PHE A 26 13.58 7.56 8.59
N THR A 27 13.46 6.35 9.14
CA THR A 27 14.34 5.23 8.76
C THR A 27 14.16 4.89 7.27
N LEU A 28 12.94 5.00 6.72
CA LEU A 28 12.67 4.85 5.28
C LEU A 28 13.28 5.96 4.41
N LEU A 29 13.60 7.13 5.00
CA LEU A 29 14.29 8.23 4.32
C LEU A 29 15.81 8.06 4.35
N SER A 30 16.35 7.42 5.39
CA SER A 30 17.76 7.04 5.45
C SER A 30 18.12 5.86 4.54
N LYS A 31 17.10 5.09 4.10
CA LYS A 31 17.28 4.02 3.12
C LYS A 31 17.49 4.62 1.73
N GLY A 32 18.71 4.48 1.22
CA GLY A 32 19.12 4.93 -0.11
C GLY A 32 18.46 4.14 -1.25
N LYS A 33 19.02 4.24 -2.45
CA LYS A 33 18.52 3.52 -3.63
C LYS A 33 18.51 2.02 -3.38
N VAL A 34 17.45 1.35 -3.87
CA VAL A 34 17.38 -0.12 -3.86
C VAL A 34 18.58 -0.64 -4.65
N LYS A 35 19.41 -1.47 -4.02
CA LYS A 35 20.55 -2.08 -4.69
C LYS A 35 20.04 -3.21 -5.58
N ARG A 36 20.48 -3.22 -6.83
CA ARG A 36 20.11 -4.28 -7.79
C ARG A 36 20.42 -5.67 -7.23
N GLU A 37 21.54 -5.80 -6.53
CA GLU A 37 22.00 -7.02 -5.86
C GLU A 37 21.00 -7.61 -4.85
N GLU A 38 20.14 -6.78 -4.25
CA GLU A 38 19.12 -7.22 -3.28
C GLU A 38 17.86 -7.79 -3.95
N ILE A 39 17.69 -7.56 -5.26
CA ILE A 39 16.49 -7.89 -6.03
C ILE A 39 16.78 -8.89 -7.15
N GLU A 40 17.95 -8.79 -7.78
CA GLU A 40 18.33 -9.67 -8.87
C GLU A 40 18.36 -11.13 -8.40
N ASP A 41 17.83 -12.02 -9.23
CA ASP A 41 17.72 -13.47 -9.01
C ASP A 41 16.76 -13.91 -7.90
N LYS A 42 16.12 -12.95 -7.20
CA LYS A 42 15.13 -13.18 -6.16
C LYS A 42 13.77 -13.58 -6.70
N VAL A 43 13.07 -14.42 -5.95
CA VAL A 43 11.67 -14.79 -6.21
C VAL A 43 10.75 -13.86 -5.40
N ILE A 44 9.99 -13.02 -6.10
CA ILE A 44 9.09 -12.04 -5.48
C ILE A 44 7.63 -12.35 -5.83
N TRP A 45 6.80 -12.53 -4.81
CA TRP A 45 5.36 -12.75 -4.97
C TRP A 45 4.56 -11.49 -4.69
N ILE A 46 3.80 -11.02 -5.67
CA ILE A 46 3.00 -9.78 -5.59
C ILE A 46 1.51 -10.12 -5.65
N THR A 47 0.74 -9.71 -4.64
CA THR A 47 -0.74 -9.76 -4.68
C THR A 47 -1.33 -8.47 -5.25
N GLY A 48 -2.46 -8.55 -5.94
CA GLY A 48 -3.06 -7.40 -6.61
C GLY A 48 -2.23 -6.89 -7.79
N ALA A 49 -1.51 -7.78 -8.47
CA ALA A 49 -0.57 -7.42 -9.54
C ALA A 49 -1.22 -7.19 -10.92
N SER A 50 -2.54 -7.38 -11.02
CA SER A 50 -3.27 -7.29 -12.30
C SER A 50 -3.52 -5.86 -12.79
N ARG A 51 -3.27 -4.83 -11.97
CA ARG A 51 -3.46 -3.42 -12.35
C ARG A 51 -2.77 -2.45 -11.37
N GLY A 52 -2.64 -1.19 -11.78
CA GLY A 52 -2.24 -0.07 -10.92
C GLY A 52 -0.86 -0.27 -10.30
N ILE A 53 -0.72 0.03 -9.00
CA ILE A 53 0.57 -0.05 -8.28
C ILE A 53 1.19 -1.44 -8.38
N GLY A 54 0.39 -2.51 -8.30
CA GLY A 54 0.91 -3.88 -8.34
C GLY A 54 1.50 -4.27 -9.70
N GLU A 55 0.84 -3.85 -10.78
CA GLU A 55 1.35 -4.05 -12.16
C GLU A 55 2.65 -3.29 -12.38
N ILE A 56 2.66 -2.01 -12.01
CA ILE A 56 3.82 -1.13 -12.19
C ILE A 56 5.00 -1.65 -11.35
N LEU A 57 4.74 -2.11 -10.13
CA LEU A 57 5.76 -2.73 -9.28
C LEU A 57 6.30 -4.03 -9.91
N ALA A 58 5.46 -4.85 -10.53
CA ALA A 58 5.89 -6.04 -11.26
C ALA A 58 6.83 -5.68 -12.43
N LYS A 59 6.51 -4.64 -13.21
CA LYS A 59 7.38 -4.12 -14.29
C LYS A 59 8.74 -3.70 -13.77
N GLN A 60 8.77 -2.91 -12.68
CA GLN A 60 10.03 -2.43 -12.12
C GLN A 60 10.88 -3.57 -11.56
N LEU A 61 10.28 -4.50 -10.80
CA LEU A 61 11.03 -5.65 -10.23
C LEU A 61 11.53 -6.62 -11.31
N ALA A 62 10.74 -6.86 -12.36
CA ALA A 62 11.19 -7.64 -13.52
C ALA A 62 12.42 -6.99 -14.19
N SER A 63 12.39 -5.66 -14.40
CA SER A 63 13.50 -4.91 -15.01
C SER A 63 14.80 -4.96 -14.20
N LEU A 64 14.68 -5.12 -12.87
CA LEU A 64 15.81 -5.31 -11.96
C LEU A 64 16.33 -6.75 -11.94
N GLY A 65 15.70 -7.67 -12.65
CA GLY A 65 16.11 -9.06 -12.75
C GLY A 65 15.54 -9.98 -11.68
N ALA A 66 14.38 -9.65 -11.10
CA ALA A 66 13.64 -10.58 -10.24
C ALA A 66 12.87 -11.63 -11.07
N LYS A 67 12.69 -12.81 -10.48
CA LYS A 67 11.67 -13.79 -10.88
C LYS A 67 10.38 -13.45 -10.13
N LEU A 68 9.23 -13.60 -10.77
CA LEU A 68 7.98 -13.10 -10.21
C LEU A 68 6.91 -14.18 -10.09
N ILE A 69 6.11 -14.09 -9.03
CA ILE A 69 4.79 -14.70 -8.95
C ILE A 69 3.79 -13.55 -8.87
N ILE A 70 2.87 -13.45 -9.82
CA ILE A 70 1.85 -12.39 -9.87
C ILE A 70 0.47 -12.99 -9.60
N SER A 71 -0.23 -12.38 -8.64
CA SER A 71 -1.52 -12.87 -8.15
C SER A 71 -2.59 -11.80 -8.12
N ALA A 72 -3.79 -12.18 -8.55
CA ALA A 72 -5.03 -11.43 -8.50
C ALA A 72 -6.20 -12.39 -8.82
N ARG A 73 -7.44 -11.89 -8.74
CA ARG A 73 -8.63 -12.69 -9.07
C ARG A 73 -8.81 -12.93 -10.57
N ASN A 74 -8.42 -11.97 -11.40
CA ASN A 74 -8.59 -12.05 -12.86
C ASN A 74 -7.32 -12.58 -13.52
N GLU A 75 -7.35 -13.85 -13.93
CA GLU A 75 -6.22 -14.50 -14.60
C GLU A 75 -5.88 -13.89 -15.96
N ALA A 76 -6.89 -13.48 -16.74
CA ALA A 76 -6.66 -12.90 -18.07
C ALA A 76 -5.86 -11.60 -17.99
N GLU A 77 -6.17 -10.74 -17.02
CA GLU A 77 -5.40 -9.52 -16.74
C GLU A 77 -3.97 -9.83 -16.29
N LEU A 78 -3.77 -10.86 -15.45
CA LEU A 78 -2.42 -11.27 -15.05
C LEU A 78 -1.59 -11.78 -16.24
N GLN A 79 -2.21 -12.54 -17.15
CA GLN A 79 -1.53 -12.98 -18.37
C GLN A 79 -1.15 -11.80 -19.27
N HIS A 80 -2.03 -10.81 -19.39
CA HIS A 80 -1.74 -9.57 -20.11
C HIS A 80 -0.57 -8.81 -19.48
N VAL A 81 -0.57 -8.63 -18.16
CA VAL A 81 0.54 -8.02 -17.42
C VAL A 81 1.85 -8.80 -17.65
N LYS A 82 1.83 -10.12 -17.52
CA LYS A 82 3.00 -11.00 -17.76
C LYS A 82 3.61 -10.78 -19.13
N GLN A 83 2.81 -10.63 -20.18
CA GLN A 83 3.28 -10.40 -21.54
C GLN A 83 3.95 -9.03 -21.73
N GLN A 84 3.57 -8.04 -20.92
CA GLN A 84 4.16 -6.70 -20.94
C GLN A 84 5.47 -6.59 -20.14
N LEU A 85 5.76 -7.56 -19.27
CA LEU A 85 6.96 -7.50 -18.43
C LEU A 85 8.22 -7.76 -19.25
N THR A 86 9.25 -6.96 -19.00
CA THR A 86 10.57 -7.09 -19.61
C THR A 86 11.65 -7.18 -18.52
N GLY A 87 12.70 -7.94 -18.77
CA GLY A 87 13.78 -8.14 -17.80
C GLY A 87 14.52 -9.46 -18.01
N LYS A 88 15.53 -9.71 -17.17
CA LYS A 88 16.40 -10.91 -17.24
C LYS A 88 15.61 -12.23 -17.33
N TYR A 89 14.47 -12.27 -16.65
CA TYR A 89 13.66 -13.46 -16.43
C TYR A 89 12.28 -13.39 -17.08
N ALA A 90 11.83 -12.21 -17.50
CA ALA A 90 10.51 -12.03 -18.09
C ALA A 90 10.52 -12.33 -19.60
N PRO A 91 9.46 -12.97 -20.15
CA PRO A 91 8.25 -13.44 -19.45
C PRO A 91 8.38 -14.87 -18.90
N ARG A 92 9.50 -15.56 -19.15
CA ARG A 92 9.65 -17.00 -18.90
C ARG A 92 9.44 -17.37 -17.42
N ASP A 93 10.16 -16.69 -16.53
CA ASP A 93 10.18 -16.94 -15.08
C ASP A 93 9.27 -15.92 -14.33
N VAL A 94 8.14 -15.59 -14.96
CA VAL A 94 7.01 -14.86 -14.36
C VAL A 94 5.82 -15.83 -14.28
N MET A 95 5.42 -16.20 -13.07
CA MET A 95 4.36 -17.18 -12.83
C MET A 95 3.05 -16.50 -12.51
N VAL A 96 1.99 -16.92 -13.18
CA VAL A 96 0.63 -16.43 -12.93
C VAL A 96 -0.06 -17.36 -11.94
N LEU A 97 -0.53 -16.79 -10.84
CA LEU A 97 -1.24 -17.52 -9.80
C LEU A 97 -2.55 -16.81 -9.45
N PRO A 98 -3.67 -17.23 -10.03
CA PRO A 98 -4.99 -16.72 -9.65
C PRO A 98 -5.21 -16.93 -8.15
N LEU A 99 -5.58 -15.86 -7.45
CA LEU A 99 -5.73 -15.87 -6.00
C LEU A 99 -6.82 -14.88 -5.57
N ASP A 100 -7.81 -15.41 -4.86
CA ASP A 100 -8.76 -14.61 -4.10
C ASP A 100 -8.42 -14.71 -2.61
N LEU A 101 -7.89 -13.61 -2.05
CA LEU A 101 -7.50 -13.50 -0.65
C LEU A 101 -8.68 -13.57 0.33
N THR A 102 -9.92 -13.50 -0.16
CA THR A 102 -11.14 -13.67 0.64
C THR A 102 -11.59 -15.13 0.74
N SER A 103 -10.88 -16.04 0.04
CA SER A 103 -11.15 -17.48 0.09
C SER A 103 -10.81 -18.07 1.47
N GLY A 104 -11.36 -19.25 1.75
CA GLY A 104 -11.07 -19.98 2.98
C GLY A 104 -9.61 -20.42 3.10
N GLU A 105 -9.21 -20.73 4.34
CA GLU A 105 -7.84 -21.10 4.72
C GLU A 105 -7.24 -22.22 3.85
N GLU A 106 -8.00 -23.28 3.58
CA GLU A 106 -7.53 -24.37 2.71
C GLU A 106 -7.22 -23.93 1.29
N SER A 107 -8.03 -23.03 0.72
CA SER A 107 -7.75 -22.50 -0.62
C SER A 107 -6.48 -21.65 -0.63
N LEU A 108 -6.22 -20.91 0.44
CA LEU A 108 -4.99 -20.12 0.58
C LEU A 108 -3.78 -21.04 0.77
N ARG A 109 -3.92 -22.10 1.57
CA ARG A 109 -2.86 -23.12 1.77
C ARG A 109 -2.45 -23.75 0.44
N LEU A 110 -3.41 -24.20 -0.37
CA LEU A 110 -3.15 -24.77 -1.69
C LEU A 110 -2.50 -23.75 -2.65
N ALA A 111 -2.87 -22.47 -2.55
CA ALA A 111 -2.25 -21.43 -3.36
C ALA A 111 -0.78 -21.19 -2.96
N VAL A 112 -0.45 -21.24 -1.67
CA VAL A 112 0.92 -21.15 -1.18
C VAL A 112 1.74 -22.35 -1.66
N GLU A 113 1.22 -23.57 -1.53
CA GLU A 113 1.90 -24.78 -2.03
C GLU A 113 2.18 -24.69 -3.54
N LYS A 114 1.19 -24.21 -4.31
CA LYS A 114 1.36 -23.96 -5.74
C LYS A 114 2.43 -22.90 -6.00
N ALA A 115 2.44 -21.79 -5.26
CA ALA A 115 3.45 -20.74 -5.38
C ALA A 115 4.87 -21.27 -5.13
N GLU A 116 5.04 -22.07 -4.07
CA GLU A 116 6.32 -22.67 -3.70
C GLU A 116 6.81 -23.68 -4.74
N SER A 117 5.89 -24.42 -5.38
CA SER A 117 6.24 -25.39 -6.44
C SER A 117 6.75 -24.77 -7.74
N PHE A 118 6.60 -23.46 -7.95
CA PHE A 118 7.03 -22.83 -9.19
C PHE A 118 8.55 -22.68 -9.33
N PHE A 119 9.27 -22.60 -8.22
CA PHE A 119 10.71 -22.39 -8.21
C PHE A 119 11.37 -23.37 -7.24
N ASP A 120 12.19 -24.26 -7.78
CA ASP A 120 12.86 -25.29 -6.98
C ASP A 120 13.82 -24.71 -5.93
N ALA A 121 13.92 -25.41 -4.79
CA ALA A 121 14.93 -25.29 -3.72
C ALA A 121 15.02 -23.97 -2.90
N ALA A 122 14.44 -22.84 -3.32
CA ALA A 122 14.57 -21.56 -2.59
C ALA A 122 13.27 -20.97 -2.02
N GLY A 123 12.11 -21.38 -2.53
CA GLY A 123 10.82 -20.78 -2.14
C GLY A 123 10.70 -19.30 -2.57
N VAL A 124 9.89 -18.53 -1.85
CA VAL A 124 9.66 -17.10 -2.11
C VAL A 124 10.54 -16.25 -1.19
N ASP A 125 11.44 -15.43 -1.74
CA ASP A 125 12.29 -14.53 -0.96
C ASP A 125 11.48 -13.37 -0.34
N TYR A 126 10.56 -12.80 -1.13
CA TYR A 126 9.76 -11.65 -0.72
C TYR A 126 8.30 -11.80 -1.15
N MET A 127 7.38 -11.50 -0.24
CA MET A 127 5.95 -11.38 -0.53
C MET A 127 5.49 -9.93 -0.33
N ILE A 128 4.80 -9.39 -1.32
CA ILE A 128 4.27 -8.03 -1.34
C ILE A 128 2.75 -8.11 -1.29
N HIS A 129 2.20 -7.80 -0.11
CA HIS A 129 0.77 -7.68 0.10
C HIS A 129 0.26 -6.33 -0.43
N ASN A 130 0.03 -6.26 -1.74
CA ASN A 130 -0.48 -5.06 -2.40
C ASN A 130 -1.99 -5.14 -2.71
N ALA A 131 -2.58 -6.33 -2.77
CA ALA A 131 -4.02 -6.48 -2.99
C ALA A 131 -4.83 -5.70 -1.95
N ALA A 132 -5.65 -4.78 -2.43
CA ALA A 132 -6.56 -4.00 -1.63
C ALA A 132 -7.90 -3.88 -2.35
N TYR A 133 -8.97 -3.77 -1.57
CA TYR A 133 -10.30 -3.47 -2.06
C TYR A 133 -10.87 -2.33 -1.23
N GLU A 134 -11.07 -1.18 -1.85
CA GLU A 134 -11.84 -0.09 -1.27
C GLU A 134 -13.27 -0.17 -1.79
N ARG A 135 -14.25 -0.06 -0.89
CA ARG A 135 -15.66 -0.03 -1.31
C ARG A 135 -15.91 1.28 -2.07
N PRO A 136 -16.73 1.27 -3.13
CA PRO A 136 -17.19 2.52 -3.75
C PRO A 136 -17.76 3.45 -2.69
N LYS A 137 -17.38 4.73 -2.73
CA LYS A 137 -17.96 5.75 -1.86
C LYS A 137 -19.39 5.99 -2.31
N SER A 138 -20.35 5.33 -1.67
CA SER A 138 -21.76 5.63 -1.81
C SER A 138 -22.16 6.76 -0.87
N THR A 139 -23.02 7.66 -1.35
CA THR A 139 -23.69 8.62 -0.48
C THR A 139 -24.61 7.86 0.47
N ALA A 140 -24.90 8.41 1.65
CA ALA A 140 -25.73 7.73 2.65
C ALA A 140 -27.13 7.33 2.11
N LEU A 141 -27.59 8.02 1.06
CA LEU A 141 -28.87 7.78 0.38
C LEU A 141 -28.81 6.61 -0.62
N ASP A 142 -27.62 6.19 -1.05
CA ASP A 142 -27.43 5.15 -2.08
C ASP A 142 -27.10 3.78 -1.46
N VAL A 143 -27.08 3.68 -0.12
CA VAL A 143 -26.77 2.43 0.58
C VAL A 143 -28.07 1.68 0.83
N THR A 144 -28.25 0.53 0.16
CA THR A 144 -29.42 -0.32 0.38
C THR A 144 -29.41 -0.95 1.77
N GLU A 145 -30.58 -1.35 2.28
CA GLU A 145 -30.67 -2.04 3.58
C GLU A 145 -29.85 -3.34 3.62
N GLU A 146 -29.76 -4.06 2.52
CA GLU A 146 -28.96 -5.28 2.38
C GLU A 146 -27.47 -4.96 2.51
N THR A 147 -27.04 -3.85 1.90
CA THR A 147 -25.66 -3.36 2.01
C THR A 147 -25.34 -2.91 3.44
N LEU A 148 -26.31 -2.29 4.14
CA LEU A 148 -26.18 -1.93 5.55
C LEU A 148 -26.11 -3.16 6.48
N LYS A 149 -26.86 -4.22 6.17
CA LYS A 149 -26.85 -5.52 6.87
C LYS A 149 -25.53 -6.26 6.66
N MET A 150 -24.99 -6.28 5.44
CA MET A 150 -23.65 -6.84 5.16
C MET A 150 -22.50 -6.01 5.77
N MET A 151 -22.68 -4.71 5.96
CA MET A 151 -21.70 -3.84 6.63
C MET A 151 -21.58 -4.12 8.13
N SER A 152 -22.54 -4.83 8.73
CA SER A 152 -22.57 -5.01 10.16
C SER A 152 -22.10 -6.41 10.55
N LEU A 153 -20.92 -6.50 11.16
CA LEU A 153 -20.50 -7.66 11.96
C LEU A 153 -21.40 -7.87 13.21
N PHE A 154 -22.39 -7.00 13.45
CA PHE A 154 -23.35 -7.10 14.56
C PHE A 154 -24.75 -6.60 14.14
N PRO A 155 -25.84 -7.34 14.40
CA PRO A 155 -27.18 -6.91 14.02
C PRO A 155 -27.61 -5.64 14.76
N VAL A 156 -28.14 -4.66 14.01
CA VAL A 156 -28.70 -3.41 14.57
C VAL A 156 -30.23 -3.48 14.53
N PRO A 157 -30.95 -3.28 15.65
CA PRO A 157 -32.41 -3.24 15.64
C PRO A 157 -32.97 -2.05 14.84
N GLN A 158 -34.09 -2.24 14.14
CA GLN A 158 -34.76 -1.21 13.34
C GLN A 158 -35.17 0.01 14.17
N GLY A 159 -34.94 1.22 13.63
CA GLY A 159 -35.43 2.48 14.19
C GLY A 159 -34.41 3.34 14.95
N LYS A 160 -33.10 3.04 14.89
CA LYS A 160 -32.06 3.89 15.51
C LYS A 160 -30.99 4.32 14.50
N GLU A 161 -30.68 5.62 14.48
CA GLU A 161 -29.50 6.15 13.78
C GLU A 161 -28.21 5.55 14.37
N ARG A 162 -27.22 5.30 13.51
CA ARG A 162 -25.91 4.78 13.91
C ARG A 162 -25.13 5.86 14.66
N TYR A 163 -24.94 5.65 15.95
CA TYR A 163 -23.93 6.36 16.73
C TYR A 163 -22.55 5.80 16.45
N GLN A 164 -21.52 6.65 16.33
CA GLN A 164 -20.15 6.18 16.54
C GLN A 164 -20.06 5.69 17.99
N LEU A 165 -20.13 4.37 18.20
CA LEU A 165 -20.03 3.72 19.51
C LEU A 165 -18.69 4.02 20.21
N VAL A 166 -17.72 4.52 19.43
CA VAL A 166 -16.41 4.91 19.87
C VAL A 166 -16.27 6.42 19.75
N LYS A 167 -16.03 7.11 20.87
CA LYS A 167 -15.61 8.51 20.88
C LYS A 167 -14.16 8.57 20.37
N TRP A 168 -13.99 8.68 19.05
CA TRP A 168 -12.67 8.69 18.40
C TRP A 168 -11.74 9.74 18.99
N LYS A 169 -12.28 10.91 19.36
CA LYS A 169 -11.51 11.96 20.05
C LYS A 169 -10.87 11.45 21.34
N THR A 170 -11.55 10.59 22.11
CA THR A 170 -11.02 9.97 23.35
C THR A 170 -10.04 8.84 23.04
N VAL A 171 -10.34 8.01 22.04
CA VAL A 171 -9.50 6.86 21.66
C VAL A 171 -8.14 7.29 21.13
N ILE A 172 -8.08 8.37 20.35
CA ILE A 172 -6.82 8.90 19.82
C ILE A 172 -6.01 9.72 20.82
N THR A 173 -6.61 10.09 21.96
CA THR A 173 -5.89 10.78 23.03
C THR A 173 -4.85 9.85 23.65
N GLU A 174 -3.73 10.39 24.11
CA GLU A 174 -2.67 9.63 24.77
C GLU A 174 -3.17 8.85 25.99
N LYS A 175 -2.57 7.68 26.23
CA LYS A 175 -2.86 6.83 27.40
C LYS A 175 -2.68 7.56 28.72
N ARG A 176 -1.74 8.51 28.80
CA ARG A 176 -1.40 9.27 30.01
C ARG A 176 -2.53 10.17 30.52
N VAL A 177 -3.45 10.55 29.64
CA VAL A 177 -4.59 11.43 29.97
C VAL A 177 -5.94 10.72 29.76
N GLY A 178 -5.94 9.38 29.81
CA GLY A 178 -7.16 8.57 29.80
C GLY A 178 -7.69 8.18 28.41
N GLY A 179 -6.92 8.38 27.34
CA GLY A 179 -7.24 7.82 26.02
C GLY A 179 -6.63 6.44 25.78
N LEU A 180 -6.79 5.90 24.56
CA LEU A 180 -6.19 4.60 24.18
C LEU A 180 -4.84 4.75 23.47
N GLY A 181 -4.44 5.98 23.11
CA GLY A 181 -3.20 6.28 22.40
C GLY A 181 -3.18 5.74 20.97
N ILE A 182 -4.34 5.50 20.37
CA ILE A 182 -4.42 5.03 18.99
C ILE A 182 -4.09 6.19 18.05
N LYS A 183 -3.19 5.98 17.10
CA LYS A 183 -2.79 7.05 16.17
C LYS A 183 -3.97 7.53 15.34
N ASN A 184 -4.01 8.83 15.08
CA ASN A 184 -4.99 9.40 14.16
C ASN A 184 -4.58 9.06 12.72
N MET A 185 -5.17 8.01 12.17
CA MET A 185 -4.87 7.53 10.82
C MET A 185 -5.02 8.60 9.74
N LYS A 186 -5.98 9.54 9.87
CA LYS A 186 -6.13 10.63 8.89
C LYS A 186 -4.91 11.55 8.88
N ASN A 187 -4.41 11.91 10.05
CA ASN A 187 -3.22 12.74 10.18
C ASN A 187 -1.97 11.97 9.76
N GLN A 188 -1.87 10.70 10.13
CA GLN A 188 -0.77 9.82 9.71
C GLN A 188 -0.73 9.67 8.18
N SER A 189 -1.85 9.39 7.52
CA SER A 189 -1.92 9.31 6.06
C SER A 189 -1.57 10.63 5.37
N LYS A 190 -2.01 11.78 5.92
CA LYS A 190 -1.61 13.10 5.40
C LYS A 190 -0.10 13.34 5.55
N ALA A 191 0.46 13.02 6.71
CA ALA A 191 1.89 13.17 6.98
C ALA A 191 2.72 12.26 6.06
N LEU A 192 2.30 11.00 5.88
CA LEU A 192 2.94 10.07 4.94
C LEU A 192 2.90 10.59 3.51
N ARG A 193 1.78 11.12 3.02
CA ARG A 193 1.69 11.73 1.68
C ARG A 193 2.67 12.89 1.50
N MET A 194 2.74 13.83 2.46
CA MET A 194 3.70 14.94 2.38
C MET A 194 5.16 14.45 2.40
N LYS A 195 5.46 13.40 3.18
CA LYS A 195 6.77 12.74 3.20
C LYS A 195 7.11 12.12 1.84
N TRP A 196 6.16 11.43 1.22
CA TRP A 196 6.31 10.86 -0.10
C TRP A 196 6.53 11.92 -1.18
N LEU A 197 5.78 13.03 -1.13
CA LEU A 197 5.96 14.15 -2.05
C LEU A 197 7.37 14.75 -1.93
N TRP A 198 7.86 14.93 -0.70
CA TRP A 198 9.22 15.40 -0.47
C TRP A 198 10.28 14.40 -0.96
N LYS A 199 10.13 13.10 -0.65
CA LYS A 199 11.06 12.05 -1.13
C LYS A 199 11.09 11.99 -2.66
N TYR A 200 9.92 12.06 -3.30
CA TYR A 200 9.80 12.10 -4.76
C TYR A 200 10.54 13.30 -5.35
N SER A 201 10.35 14.49 -4.79
CA SER A 201 11.05 15.71 -5.24
C SER A 201 12.57 15.64 -5.08
N ASN A 202 13.07 14.85 -4.12
CA ASN A 202 14.50 14.79 -3.80
C ASN A 202 15.22 13.62 -4.49
N ASP A 203 14.52 12.52 -4.82
CA ASP A 203 15.07 11.33 -5.49
C ASP A 203 13.97 10.62 -6.30
N ASN A 204 13.66 11.14 -7.50
CA ASN A 204 12.66 10.58 -8.41
C ASN A 204 13.20 9.45 -9.31
N GLN A 205 14.50 9.16 -9.26
CA GLN A 205 15.14 8.13 -10.10
C GLN A 205 15.19 6.74 -9.45
N ASN A 206 14.67 6.58 -8.24
CA ASN A 206 14.56 5.28 -7.59
C ASN A 206 13.31 4.51 -8.08
N VAL A 207 13.24 3.21 -7.75
CA VAL A 207 12.14 2.31 -8.14
C VAL A 207 10.77 2.92 -7.83
N TRP A 208 10.59 3.48 -6.64
CA TRP A 208 9.32 4.08 -6.23
C TRP A 208 9.00 5.37 -6.99
N GLY A 209 10.01 6.17 -7.34
CA GLY A 209 9.86 7.32 -8.23
C GLY A 209 9.33 6.89 -9.59
N SER A 210 9.90 5.85 -10.18
CA SER A 210 9.39 5.25 -11.42
C SER A 210 7.96 4.75 -11.28
N VAL A 211 7.63 4.07 -10.15
CA VAL A 211 6.26 3.60 -9.90
C VAL A 211 5.25 4.76 -9.85
N ILE A 212 5.57 5.82 -9.10
CA ILE A 212 4.71 7.00 -8.96
C ILE A 212 4.55 7.69 -10.32
N LYS A 213 5.64 7.88 -11.05
CA LYS A 213 5.65 8.49 -12.37
C LYS A 213 4.74 7.75 -13.35
N GLU A 214 4.89 6.43 -13.47
CA GLU A 214 4.07 5.61 -14.37
C GLU A 214 2.59 5.59 -13.95
N ASN A 215 2.31 5.71 -12.65
CA ASN A 215 0.94 5.70 -12.14
C ASN A 215 0.21 7.07 -12.24
N TYR A 216 0.95 8.20 -12.19
CA TYR A 216 0.37 9.53 -12.01
C TYR A 216 0.83 10.62 -12.99
N GLU A 217 1.99 10.52 -13.64
CA GLU A 217 2.58 11.64 -14.42
C GLU A 217 2.25 11.63 -15.92
N GLU A 218 1.46 10.69 -16.45
CA GLU A 218 1.01 10.76 -17.85
C GLU A 218 -0.15 11.75 -18.08
N SER A 219 -0.73 12.31 -17.00
CA SER A 219 -1.66 13.43 -17.08
C SER A 219 -1.18 14.53 -16.16
N ASP A 220 -1.25 15.79 -16.58
CA ASP A 220 -0.90 17.01 -15.81
C ASP A 220 -1.70 17.18 -14.48
N SER A 221 -2.38 16.14 -14.00
CA SER A 221 -3.39 16.22 -12.94
C SER A 221 -3.03 15.51 -11.64
N TRP A 222 -1.92 14.75 -11.54
CA TRP A 222 -1.61 13.91 -10.36
C TRP A 222 -2.81 13.06 -9.90
N MET A 223 -3.69 12.70 -10.83
CA MET A 223 -4.84 11.81 -10.58
C MET A 223 -4.47 10.40 -11.00
N THR A 224 -4.89 9.40 -10.20
CA THR A 224 -4.82 8.00 -10.62
C THR A 224 -5.60 7.83 -11.92
N LYS A 225 -5.05 7.08 -12.88
CA LYS A 225 -5.80 6.66 -14.08
C LYS A 225 -7.14 6.07 -13.65
N GLU A 226 -8.22 6.46 -14.32
CA GLU A 226 -9.53 5.85 -14.08
C GLU A 226 -9.43 4.34 -14.31
N VAL A 227 -9.94 3.57 -13.35
CA VAL A 227 -9.97 2.12 -13.45
C VAL A 227 -11.09 1.77 -14.43
N THR A 228 -10.73 1.55 -15.69
CA THR A 228 -11.67 1.26 -16.78
C THR A 228 -12.07 -0.22 -16.88
N THR A 229 -11.44 -1.10 -16.09
CA THR A 229 -11.76 -2.53 -16.03
C THR A 229 -12.52 -2.90 -14.76
N PRO A 230 -13.51 -3.82 -14.85
CA PRO A 230 -14.38 -4.21 -13.73
C PRO A 230 -13.62 -4.83 -12.55
#